data_AF-A0A1W9VG86-F1
#
_entry.id   AF-A0A1W9VG86-F1
#
_cell.length_a   1.000
_cell.length_b   1.000
_cell.length_c   1.000
_cell.angle_alpha   90.00
_cell.angle_beta   90.00
_cell.angle_gamma   90.00
#
_symmetry.space_group_name_H-M   'P 1'
#
loop_
_entity.id
_entity.type
_entity.pdbx_description
1 polymer ?
#
loop_
_entity_poly.entity_id
_entity_poly.type
_entity_poly.pdbx_seq_one_letter_code
_entity_poly.pdbx_strand_id
1 'polypeptide(L)'
;MNYLFPLLSLAFLAMSCSLKENMTMEMELDLSPPCFIRMEESEGQAVYLFFNESLQLENEKTELDSGDDVLLTIKDENCLVLTPEVNLTPGRQYIVSLSVKDLRGNSNNFMIRFWGWNPARPAALINEFNPQGSGNNTDTVELYFIQGGDTAGLTLYYGTKYHYEYRYFLPSLLVEEGDYLLIHCRPQSLEEEINESDRKDVSGGLLASDNAWDLWLPEDSGLSGSNGILSLYASPMGVIQDGVIYSDREADPEDELLGWTSRTFDAAADLYEIGSWEFSSEDISPEEAVPSGYTTGTRTLSRSSSSEDTDSAADWHTTPTGGKTFGYENTNDIYIPPNKD
;
A
#
# COMPACT_ATOMS: atom_id res chain seq x y z
N MET A 1 -13.04 -95.77 -67.14
CA MET A 1 -13.66 -96.13 -65.85
C MET A 1 -12.55 -96.60 -64.92
N ASN A 2 -12.10 -95.72 -64.01
CA ASN A 2 -11.57 -96.06 -62.68
C ASN A 2 -11.26 -94.77 -61.92
N TYR A 3 -11.53 -94.83 -60.62
CA TYR A 3 -11.72 -93.77 -59.63
C TYR A 3 -10.40 -93.14 -59.12
N LEU A 4 -10.44 -91.89 -58.61
CA LEU A 4 -10.16 -91.49 -57.20
C LEU A 4 -10.01 -89.94 -57.02
N PHE A 5 -10.50 -89.45 -55.87
CA PHE A 5 -10.36 -88.15 -55.16
C PHE A 5 -8.89 -87.72 -54.86
N PRO A 6 -8.55 -86.60 -54.11
CA PRO A 6 -9.28 -85.37 -53.66
C PRO A 6 -8.43 -84.04 -53.68
N LEU A 7 -9.01 -82.97 -53.09
CA LEU A 7 -8.39 -81.94 -52.22
C LEU A 7 -7.61 -80.76 -52.84
N LEU A 8 -8.19 -79.56 -52.76
CA LEU A 8 -7.48 -78.40 -52.20
C LEU A 8 -8.46 -77.33 -51.69
N SER A 9 -8.39 -77.06 -50.38
CA SER A 9 -9.05 -75.98 -49.68
C SER A 9 -8.37 -74.64 -49.98
N LEU A 10 -9.13 -73.56 -50.17
CA LEU A 10 -8.62 -72.20 -50.02
C LEU A 10 -9.65 -71.33 -49.30
N ALA A 11 -9.29 -70.94 -48.08
CA ALA A 11 -10.04 -70.04 -47.23
C ALA A 11 -9.81 -68.58 -47.66
N PHE A 12 -10.89 -67.81 -47.83
CA PHE A 12 -10.84 -66.36 -47.93
C PHE A 12 -11.51 -65.77 -46.68
N LEU A 13 -10.70 -65.27 -45.76
CA LEU A 13 -11.11 -64.40 -44.65
C LEU A 13 -11.21 -62.97 -45.18
N ALA A 14 -12.42 -62.44 -45.27
CA ALA A 14 -12.65 -61.01 -45.46
C ALA A 14 -12.54 -60.31 -44.09
N MET A 15 -11.40 -59.67 -43.84
CA MET A 15 -11.28 -58.71 -42.74
C MET A 15 -11.85 -57.35 -43.18
N SER A 16 -13.05 -57.06 -42.70
CA SER A 16 -13.60 -55.71 -42.66
C SER A 16 -12.90 -54.92 -41.56
N CYS A 17 -11.88 -54.12 -41.91
CA CYS A 17 -11.41 -53.05 -41.05
C CYS A 17 -12.44 -51.92 -41.08
N SER A 18 -13.30 -51.82 -40.06
CA SER A 18 -13.92 -50.53 -39.75
C SER A 18 -12.84 -49.68 -39.08
N LEU A 19 -12.37 -48.65 -39.80
CA LEU A 19 -11.65 -47.54 -39.19
C LEU A 19 -12.66 -46.82 -38.29
N LYS A 20 -12.69 -47.20 -37.03
CA LYS A 20 -13.31 -46.41 -35.97
C LYS A 20 -12.26 -45.35 -35.61
N GLU A 21 -12.22 -44.27 -36.39
CA GLU A 21 -11.58 -43.03 -35.94
C GLU A 21 -12.38 -42.56 -34.72
N ASN A 22 -11.94 -43.00 -33.53
CA ASN A 22 -12.19 -42.24 -32.33
C ASN A 22 -11.33 -40.98 -32.43
N MET A 23 -11.81 -40.03 -33.22
CA MET A 23 -11.36 -38.66 -33.14
C MET A 23 -11.95 -38.13 -31.83
N THR A 24 -11.31 -38.47 -30.71
CA THR A 24 -11.49 -37.75 -29.47
C THR A 24 -10.88 -36.38 -29.75
N MET A 25 -11.69 -35.48 -30.30
CA MET A 25 -11.42 -34.06 -30.20
C MET A 25 -11.48 -33.78 -28.69
N GLU A 26 -10.33 -33.86 -28.02
CA GLU A 26 -10.14 -33.13 -26.78
C GLU A 26 -10.18 -31.65 -27.15
N MET A 27 -11.40 -31.15 -27.37
CA MET A 27 -11.66 -29.74 -27.26
C MET A 27 -11.51 -29.44 -25.78
N GLU A 28 -10.29 -29.09 -25.36
CA GLU A 28 -10.13 -28.23 -24.18
C GLU A 28 -10.89 -26.94 -24.52
N LEU A 29 -12.17 -26.91 -24.18
CA LEU A 29 -13.00 -25.71 -24.25
C LEU A 29 -12.64 -24.88 -23.04
N ASP A 30 -11.69 -23.98 -23.21
CA ASP A 30 -11.51 -22.90 -22.25
C ASP A 30 -12.56 -21.82 -22.54
N LEU A 31 -13.46 -21.68 -21.57
CA LEU A 31 -14.58 -20.74 -21.57
C LEU A 31 -14.35 -19.64 -20.52
N SER A 32 -13.19 -19.63 -19.89
CA SER A 32 -12.85 -18.67 -18.84
C SER A 32 -12.32 -17.41 -19.52
N PRO A 33 -12.85 -16.22 -19.22
CA PRO A 33 -12.26 -14.99 -19.71
C PRO A 33 -11.00 -14.64 -18.91
N PRO A 34 -10.11 -13.78 -19.46
CA PRO A 34 -8.96 -13.28 -18.72
C PRO A 34 -9.36 -12.65 -17.38
N CYS A 35 -8.62 -13.02 -16.34
CA CYS A 35 -8.74 -12.52 -14.98
C CYS A 35 -7.58 -11.58 -14.67
N PHE A 36 -7.93 -10.38 -14.23
CA PHE A 36 -6.97 -9.44 -13.66
C PHE A 36 -6.40 -9.99 -12.35
N ILE A 37 -5.07 -10.06 -12.26
CA ILE A 37 -4.36 -10.54 -11.06
C ILE A 37 -3.94 -9.35 -10.20
N ARG A 38 -3.20 -8.40 -10.79
CA ARG A 38 -2.52 -7.33 -10.07
C ARG A 38 -2.12 -6.18 -10.98
N MET A 39 -1.86 -5.04 -10.36
CA MET A 39 -1.37 -3.83 -11.01
C MET A 39 -0.05 -3.41 -10.38
N GLU A 40 0.87 -2.91 -11.19
CA GLU A 40 2.10 -2.25 -10.76
C GLU A 40 2.18 -0.85 -11.39
N GLU A 41 2.57 0.13 -10.57
CA GLU A 41 2.99 1.45 -11.06
C GLU A 41 4.48 1.40 -11.42
N SER A 42 4.88 2.11 -12.48
CA SER A 42 6.30 2.22 -12.83
C SER A 42 6.95 3.49 -12.30
N GLU A 43 8.27 3.59 -12.45
CA GLU A 43 8.99 4.86 -12.42
C GLU A 43 8.64 5.69 -13.67
N GLY A 44 7.40 6.17 -13.73
CA GLY A 44 6.84 6.90 -14.87
C GLY A 44 5.32 6.86 -14.85
N GLN A 45 4.70 7.38 -15.92
CA GLN A 45 3.24 7.39 -16.04
C GLN A 45 2.64 6.07 -16.54
N ALA A 46 3.48 5.10 -16.89
CA ALA A 46 2.99 3.81 -17.36
C ALA A 46 2.50 2.95 -16.19
N VAL A 47 1.39 2.25 -16.41
CA VAL A 47 0.78 1.32 -15.46
C VAL A 47 0.76 -0.07 -16.09
N TYR A 48 1.17 -1.06 -15.31
CA TYR A 48 1.31 -2.45 -15.73
C TYR A 48 0.20 -3.29 -15.10
N LEU A 49 -0.56 -4.00 -15.92
CA LEU A 49 -1.64 -4.88 -15.50
C LEU A 49 -1.32 -6.31 -15.89
N PHE A 50 -1.36 -7.20 -14.91
CA PHE A 50 -1.02 -8.61 -15.09
C PHE A 50 -2.28 -9.48 -15.05
N PHE A 51 -2.33 -10.44 -15.95
CA PHE A 51 -3.44 -11.37 -16.12
C PHE A 51 -2.97 -12.82 -15.98
N ASN A 52 -3.92 -13.72 -15.73
CA ASN A 52 -3.68 -15.16 -15.59
C ASN A 52 -3.33 -15.87 -16.91
N GLU A 53 -3.53 -15.21 -18.05
CA GLU A 53 -3.40 -15.81 -19.37
C GLU A 53 -3.03 -14.78 -20.44
N SER A 54 -2.72 -15.28 -21.64
CA SER A 54 -2.28 -14.45 -22.76
C SER A 54 -3.42 -13.61 -23.34
N LEU A 55 -3.13 -12.35 -23.64
CA LEU A 55 -4.13 -11.36 -24.06
C LEU A 55 -4.08 -11.07 -25.56
N GLN A 56 -5.21 -10.61 -26.07
CA GLN A 56 -5.39 -9.92 -27.33
C GLN A 56 -6.09 -8.58 -27.07
N LEU A 57 -5.52 -7.50 -27.59
CA LEU A 57 -6.15 -6.18 -27.53
C LEU A 57 -7.31 -6.08 -28.52
N GLU A 58 -8.47 -5.64 -28.04
CA GLU A 58 -9.59 -5.25 -28.90
C GLU A 58 -9.38 -3.85 -29.48
N ASN A 59 -8.76 -2.96 -28.71
CA ASN A 59 -8.41 -1.60 -29.09
C ASN A 59 -6.99 -1.29 -28.62
N GLU A 60 -6.26 -0.51 -29.42
CA GLU A 60 -4.91 -0.01 -29.05
C GLU A 60 -4.98 1.27 -28.22
N LYS A 61 -6.17 1.88 -28.09
CA LYS A 61 -6.40 3.10 -27.34
C LYS A 61 -7.68 3.03 -26.53
N THR A 62 -7.70 3.75 -25.42
CA THR A 62 -8.87 4.02 -24.58
C THR A 62 -8.75 5.42 -23.97
N GLU A 63 -9.76 5.86 -23.25
CA GLU A 63 -9.81 7.17 -22.59
C GLU A 63 -9.88 7.01 -21.07
N LEU A 64 -9.27 7.95 -20.36
CA LEU A 64 -9.46 8.14 -18.93
C LEU A 64 -10.81 8.83 -18.65
N ASP A 65 -11.25 8.78 -17.39
CA ASP A 65 -12.39 9.56 -16.91
C ASP A 65 -12.19 11.09 -17.04
N SER A 66 -10.94 11.54 -17.18
CA SER A 66 -10.60 12.92 -17.53
C SER A 66 -10.84 13.27 -19.01
N GLY A 67 -11.03 12.28 -19.88
CA GLY A 67 -11.07 12.42 -21.34
C GLY A 67 -9.69 12.42 -22.01
N ASP A 68 -8.62 12.16 -21.26
CA ASP A 68 -7.27 12.03 -21.82
C ASP A 68 -7.06 10.64 -22.44
N ASP A 69 -6.38 10.59 -23.59
CA ASP A 69 -6.08 9.34 -24.30
C ASP A 69 -5.00 8.50 -23.60
N VAL A 70 -5.17 7.19 -23.66
CA VAL A 70 -4.23 6.17 -23.16
C VAL A 70 -3.94 5.15 -24.25
N LEU A 71 -2.66 4.95 -24.53
CA LEU A 71 -2.18 3.87 -25.39
C LEU A 71 -2.13 2.55 -24.61
N LEU A 72 -2.64 1.49 -25.22
CA LEU A 72 -2.64 0.13 -24.71
C LEU A 72 -1.62 -0.70 -25.50
N THR A 73 -0.67 -1.33 -24.82
CA THR A 73 0.32 -2.23 -25.45
C THR A 73 0.49 -3.50 -24.65
N ILE A 74 0.75 -4.62 -25.33
CA ILE A 74 1.09 -5.89 -24.67
C ILE A 74 2.62 -5.99 -24.63
N LYS A 75 3.21 -6.01 -23.43
CA LYS A 75 4.67 -6.10 -23.25
C LYS A 75 5.16 -7.54 -23.18
N ASP A 76 4.39 -8.38 -22.50
CA ASP A 76 4.56 -9.83 -22.39
C ASP A 76 3.18 -10.47 -22.59
N GLU A 77 3.09 -11.75 -22.92
CA GLU A 77 1.83 -12.40 -23.34
C GLU A 77 0.65 -12.07 -22.40
N ASN A 78 0.89 -11.95 -21.08
CA ASN A 78 -0.12 -11.68 -20.04
C ASN A 78 0.02 -10.31 -19.34
N CYS A 79 0.77 -9.37 -19.92
CA CYS A 79 1.02 -8.05 -19.35
C CYS A 79 0.55 -6.93 -20.28
N LEU A 80 -0.52 -6.23 -19.86
CA LEU A 80 -1.05 -5.04 -20.52
C LEU A 80 -0.42 -3.79 -19.90
N VAL A 81 0.16 -2.94 -20.73
CA VAL A 81 0.74 -1.66 -20.34
C VAL A 81 -0.15 -0.52 -20.83
N LEU A 82 -0.51 0.35 -19.90
CA LEU A 82 -1.24 1.59 -20.13
C LEU A 82 -0.25 2.74 -20.13
N THR A 83 -0.19 3.50 -21.21
CA THR A 83 0.67 4.67 -21.33
C THR A 83 -0.19 5.90 -21.64
N PRO A 84 -0.43 6.80 -20.67
CA PRO A 84 -1.09 8.07 -20.93
C PRO A 84 -0.35 8.87 -22.00
N GLU A 85 -1.09 9.49 -22.93
CA GLU A 85 -0.49 10.34 -23.98
C GLU A 85 -0.22 11.78 -23.49
N VAL A 86 -0.61 12.10 -22.25
CA VAL A 86 -0.40 13.39 -21.59
C VAL A 86 0.20 13.20 -20.21
N ASN A 87 0.84 14.25 -19.70
CA ASN A 87 1.29 14.25 -18.32
C ASN A 87 0.10 14.31 -17.35
N LEU A 88 -0.09 13.21 -16.62
CA LEU A 88 -1.11 13.14 -15.58
C LEU A 88 -0.77 14.05 -14.41
N THR A 89 -1.80 14.59 -13.75
CA THR A 89 -1.65 15.39 -12.53
C THR A 89 -1.13 14.50 -11.40
N PRO A 90 0.02 14.81 -10.79
CA PRO A 90 0.57 14.06 -9.66
C PRO A 90 -0.46 13.82 -8.55
N GLY A 91 -0.53 12.60 -8.03
CA GLY A 91 -1.41 12.24 -6.92
C GLY A 91 -2.91 12.25 -7.22
N ARG A 92 -3.33 12.67 -8.42
CA ARG A 92 -4.73 12.59 -8.85
C ARG A 92 -5.08 11.15 -9.19
N GLN A 93 -6.24 10.69 -8.72
CA GLN A 93 -6.82 9.41 -9.11
C GLN A 93 -7.43 9.51 -10.51
N TYR A 94 -7.15 8.51 -11.35
CA TYR A 94 -7.73 8.32 -12.66
C TYR A 94 -8.45 6.98 -12.74
N ILE A 95 -9.48 6.91 -13.58
CA ILE A 95 -10.23 5.69 -13.86
C ILE A 95 -10.15 5.41 -15.35
N VAL A 96 -9.90 4.16 -15.71
CA VAL A 96 -9.94 3.71 -17.10
C VAL A 96 -10.77 2.44 -17.22
N SER A 97 -11.61 2.41 -18.25
CA SER A 97 -12.39 1.24 -18.63
C SER A 97 -11.66 0.49 -19.73
N LEU A 98 -11.50 -0.82 -19.53
CA LEU A 98 -10.72 -1.69 -20.40
C LEU A 98 -11.55 -2.92 -20.80
N SER A 99 -11.42 -3.33 -22.06
CA SER A 99 -11.88 -4.61 -22.57
C SER A 99 -10.66 -5.40 -23.01
N VAL A 100 -10.47 -6.59 -22.43
CA VAL A 100 -9.40 -7.52 -22.86
C VAL A 100 -10.01 -8.83 -23.29
N LYS A 101 -9.33 -9.51 -24.21
CA LYS A 101 -9.74 -10.78 -24.77
C LYS A 101 -8.61 -11.79 -24.64
N ASP A 102 -8.92 -13.06 -24.46
CA ASP A 102 -7.93 -14.13 -24.61
C ASP A 102 -7.74 -14.50 -26.10
N LEU A 103 -6.85 -15.46 -26.37
CA LEU A 103 -6.62 -16.00 -27.73
C LEU A 103 -7.78 -16.85 -28.26
N ARG A 104 -8.74 -17.23 -27.41
CA ARG A 104 -9.88 -18.10 -27.74
C ARG A 104 -11.18 -17.32 -27.97
N GLY A 105 -11.15 -16.02 -27.71
CA GLY A 105 -12.24 -15.09 -27.91
C GLY A 105 -13.11 -14.83 -26.68
N ASN A 106 -12.73 -15.28 -25.49
CA ASN A 106 -13.41 -14.90 -24.25
C ASN A 106 -12.95 -13.49 -23.85
N SER A 107 -13.90 -12.59 -23.57
CA SER A 107 -13.60 -11.19 -23.21
C SER A 107 -14.01 -10.89 -21.77
N ASN A 108 -13.29 -9.97 -21.13
CA ASN A 108 -13.64 -9.39 -19.83
C ASN A 108 -13.56 -7.86 -19.89
N ASN A 109 -14.47 -7.19 -19.18
CA ASN A 109 -14.47 -5.74 -19.04
C ASN A 109 -14.23 -5.37 -17.58
N PHE A 110 -13.31 -4.46 -17.34
CA PHE A 110 -13.00 -4.00 -15.99
C PHE A 110 -12.72 -2.50 -15.96
N MET A 111 -12.96 -1.92 -14.79
CA MET A 111 -12.55 -0.55 -14.48
C MET A 111 -11.41 -0.64 -13.47
N ILE A 112 -10.30 0.00 -13.78
CA ILE A 112 -9.18 0.12 -12.84
C ILE A 112 -9.00 1.58 -12.43
N ARG A 113 -8.44 1.73 -11.23
CA ARG A 113 -8.10 3.01 -10.62
C ARG A 113 -6.61 3.05 -10.44
N PHE A 114 -5.97 4.12 -10.86
CA PHE A 114 -4.54 4.35 -10.66
C PHE A 114 -4.29 5.83 -10.42
N TRP A 115 -3.06 6.21 -10.05
CA TRP A 115 -2.73 7.58 -9.67
C TRP A 115 -1.72 8.20 -10.64
N GLY A 116 -1.87 9.50 -10.87
CA GLY A 116 -0.92 10.26 -11.66
C GLY A 116 0.46 10.23 -11.01
N TRP A 117 1.47 9.84 -11.79
CA TRP A 117 2.83 9.70 -11.29
C TRP A 117 3.42 11.06 -10.92
N ASN A 118 3.98 11.13 -9.70
CA ASN A 118 4.71 12.28 -9.22
C ASN A 118 6.22 12.09 -9.49
N PRO A 119 6.85 12.88 -10.38
CA PRO A 119 8.29 12.80 -10.65
C PRO A 119 9.17 13.49 -9.60
N ALA A 120 8.59 14.38 -8.79
CA ALA A 120 9.29 15.24 -7.84
C ALA A 120 8.96 14.85 -6.40
N ARG A 121 8.75 13.55 -6.13
CA ARG A 121 8.36 13.08 -4.79
C ARG A 121 9.45 13.38 -3.76
N PRO A 122 9.08 13.93 -2.59
CA PRO A 122 9.99 14.02 -1.47
C PRO A 122 10.20 12.63 -0.85
N ALA A 123 11.23 12.53 -0.02
CA ALA A 123 11.43 11.42 0.90
C ALA A 123 11.20 11.95 2.32
N ALA A 124 10.37 11.26 3.09
CA ALA A 124 10.03 11.64 4.45
C ALA A 124 10.05 10.44 5.39
N LEU A 125 10.25 10.75 6.67
CA LEU A 125 10.12 9.82 7.78
C LEU A 125 8.96 10.26 8.66
N ILE A 126 8.27 9.31 9.28
CA ILE A 126 7.42 9.54 10.44
C ILE A 126 8.38 9.92 11.59
N ASN A 127 8.17 11.09 12.16
CA ASN A 127 9.15 11.73 13.04
C ASN A 127 8.72 11.78 14.51
N GLU A 128 7.48 12.21 14.76
CA GLU A 128 6.88 12.25 16.09
C GLU A 128 5.38 12.07 15.96
N PHE A 129 4.73 11.38 16.90
CA PHE A 129 3.28 11.30 16.90
C PHE A 129 2.68 11.13 18.30
N ASN A 130 1.42 11.54 18.41
CA ASN A 130 0.63 11.40 19.63
C ASN A 130 -0.55 10.45 19.40
N PRO A 131 -0.44 9.17 19.79
CA PRO A 131 -1.56 8.23 19.63
C PRO A 131 -2.62 8.35 20.74
N GLN A 132 -2.34 9.14 21.79
CA GLN A 132 -3.21 9.29 22.95
C GLN A 132 -3.48 10.76 23.27
N GLY A 133 -4.03 11.47 22.29
CA GLY A 133 -4.43 12.85 22.42
C GLY A 133 -5.48 13.10 23.50
N SER A 134 -5.56 14.35 23.90
CA SER A 134 -6.50 14.93 24.85
C SER A 134 -7.16 16.15 24.22
N GLY A 135 -8.17 16.71 24.89
CA GLY A 135 -8.89 17.88 24.36
C GLY A 135 -8.03 19.11 24.04
N ASN A 136 -6.81 19.23 24.60
CA ASN A 136 -5.88 20.34 24.31
C ASN A 136 -4.61 19.90 23.55
N ASN A 137 -4.45 18.60 23.32
CA ASN A 137 -3.29 18.05 22.62
C ASN A 137 -3.80 16.89 21.80
N THR A 138 -4.28 17.18 20.61
CA THR A 138 -4.94 16.22 19.73
C THR A 138 -3.99 15.13 19.25
N ASP A 139 -4.55 14.11 18.63
CA ASP A 139 -3.74 13.14 17.90
C ASP A 139 -3.15 13.86 16.69
N THR A 140 -1.84 13.78 16.55
CA THR A 140 -1.08 14.44 15.50
C THR A 140 0.04 13.50 15.09
N VAL A 141 0.26 13.39 13.79
CA VAL A 141 1.41 12.69 13.19
C VAL A 141 2.28 13.74 12.51
N GLU A 142 3.56 13.75 12.82
CA GLU A 142 4.54 14.59 12.17
C GLU A 142 5.38 13.79 11.18
N LEU A 143 5.56 14.34 10.00
CA LEU A 143 6.52 13.90 9.01
C LEU A 143 7.71 14.86 8.99
N TYR A 144 8.91 14.30 8.83
CA TYR A 144 10.15 15.05 8.59
C TYR A 144 10.69 14.73 7.20
N PHE A 145 10.92 15.76 6.38
CA PHE A 145 11.39 15.59 5.01
C PHE A 145 12.91 15.54 4.93
N ILE A 146 13.45 14.35 4.66
CA ILE A 146 14.89 14.15 4.39
C ILE A 146 15.29 14.52 2.96
N GLN A 147 14.31 14.71 2.08
CA GLN A 147 14.49 15.23 0.73
C GLN A 147 13.27 16.06 0.33
N GLY A 148 13.49 17.28 -0.15
CA GLY A 148 12.43 18.16 -0.64
C GLY A 148 11.77 17.69 -1.94
N GLY A 149 10.59 18.21 -2.24
CA GLY A 149 9.78 17.80 -3.38
C GLY A 149 8.34 18.30 -3.33
N ASP A 150 7.47 17.68 -4.11
CA ASP A 150 6.01 17.87 -4.07
C ASP A 150 5.37 16.66 -3.40
N THR A 151 4.61 16.86 -2.31
CA THR A 151 3.95 15.78 -1.56
C THR A 151 2.77 15.15 -2.30
N ALA A 152 2.40 15.63 -3.49
CA ALA A 152 1.25 15.14 -4.25
C ALA A 152 1.22 13.61 -4.35
N GLY A 153 0.21 13.01 -3.72
CA GLY A 153 -0.03 11.57 -3.75
C GLY A 153 0.72 10.75 -2.71
N LEU A 154 1.67 11.33 -1.96
CA LEU A 154 2.19 10.64 -0.76
C LEU A 154 1.01 10.25 0.12
N THR A 155 1.06 9.05 0.69
CA THR A 155 -0.09 8.50 1.40
C THR A 155 0.33 8.02 2.77
N LEU A 156 -0.24 8.65 3.80
CA LEU A 156 -0.17 8.15 5.17
C LEU A 156 -1.29 7.13 5.37
N TYR A 157 -0.94 5.95 5.87
CA TYR A 157 -1.88 4.93 6.30
C TYR A 157 -1.82 4.79 7.82
N TYR A 158 -3.00 4.69 8.44
CA TYR A 158 -3.11 4.08 9.76
C TYR A 158 -3.36 2.58 9.57
N GLY A 159 -2.26 1.83 9.50
CA GLY A 159 -2.13 0.49 8.94
C GLY A 159 -1.09 0.45 7.82
N THR A 160 -1.28 -0.42 6.85
CA THR A 160 -0.50 -0.54 5.59
C THR A 160 -1.40 -0.37 4.38
N LYS A 161 -0.86 -0.34 3.15
CA LYS A 161 -1.71 -0.26 1.95
C LYS A 161 -2.64 -1.47 1.74
N TYR A 162 -2.38 -2.59 2.42
CA TYR A 162 -3.19 -3.81 2.35
C TYR A 162 -4.15 -3.94 3.54
N HIS A 163 -3.70 -3.54 4.73
CA HIS A 163 -4.45 -3.68 5.98
C HIS A 163 -4.47 -2.35 6.75
N TYR A 164 -5.51 -1.54 6.55
CA TYR A 164 -5.63 -0.22 7.19
C TYR A 164 -7.03 0.09 7.71
N GLU A 165 -7.07 1.02 8.66
CA GLU A 165 -8.30 1.61 9.19
C GLU A 165 -8.72 2.82 8.36
N TYR A 166 -7.78 3.72 8.10
CA TYR A 166 -7.96 4.82 7.16
C TYR A 166 -6.63 5.18 6.49
N ARG A 167 -6.72 6.05 5.48
CA ARG A 167 -5.57 6.60 4.77
C ARG A 167 -5.83 8.05 4.39
N TYR A 168 -4.76 8.81 4.27
CA TYR A 168 -4.80 10.21 3.87
C TYR A 168 -3.84 10.45 2.72
N PHE A 169 -4.39 10.97 1.62
CA PHE A 169 -3.62 11.37 0.45
C PHE A 169 -3.17 12.81 0.64
N LEU A 170 -1.85 13.02 0.70
CA LEU A 170 -1.31 14.35 0.83
C LEU A 170 -1.61 15.15 -0.46
N PRO A 171 -2.03 16.42 -0.31
CA PRO A 171 -2.22 17.31 -1.45
C PRO A 171 -0.88 17.62 -2.12
N SER A 172 -0.93 18.34 -3.24
CA SER A 172 0.29 18.96 -3.78
C SER A 172 0.71 20.09 -2.85
N LEU A 173 1.91 19.96 -2.31
CA LEU A 173 2.54 20.92 -1.40
C LEU A 173 4.05 20.82 -1.61
N LEU A 174 4.68 21.97 -1.90
CA LEU A 174 6.11 22.03 -2.08
C LEU A 174 6.80 22.12 -0.72
N VAL A 175 7.62 21.11 -0.44
CA VAL A 175 8.38 20.98 0.80
C VAL A 175 9.87 21.02 0.52
N GLU A 176 10.63 21.60 1.42
CA GLU A 176 12.10 21.60 1.38
C GLU A 176 12.68 20.47 2.25
N GLU A 177 13.93 20.10 2.00
CA GLU A 177 14.66 19.22 2.93
C GLU A 177 14.78 19.92 4.29
N GLY A 178 14.47 19.21 5.37
CA GLY A 178 14.40 19.73 6.72
C GLY A 178 13.04 20.28 7.13
N ASP A 179 12.05 20.29 6.24
CA ASP A 179 10.69 20.68 6.58
C ASP A 179 10.00 19.64 7.49
N TYR A 180 9.11 20.14 8.34
CA TYR A 180 8.15 19.35 9.10
C TYR A 180 6.74 19.53 8.53
N LEU A 181 5.93 18.50 8.59
CA LEU A 181 4.50 18.54 8.26
C LEU A 181 3.70 17.82 9.33
N LEU A 182 2.73 18.54 9.91
CA LEU A 182 1.81 18.05 10.93
C LEU A 182 0.50 17.61 10.27
N ILE A 183 0.08 16.39 10.56
CA ILE A 183 -1.22 15.85 10.19
C ILE A 183 -2.04 15.74 11.46
N HIS A 184 -3.00 16.64 11.63
CA HIS A 184 -3.92 16.68 12.76
C HIS A 184 -5.07 15.69 12.54
N CYS A 185 -5.11 14.64 13.34
CA CYS A 185 -6.00 13.49 13.15
C CYS A 185 -7.39 13.67 13.81
N ARG A 186 -7.52 14.67 14.69
CA ARG A 186 -8.77 15.02 15.39
C ARG A 186 -9.09 16.51 15.22
N PRO A 187 -9.47 16.96 14.00
CA PRO A 187 -9.87 18.35 13.77
C PRO A 187 -11.09 18.73 14.63
N GLN A 188 -11.15 19.99 15.06
CA GLN A 188 -12.29 20.56 15.78
C GLN A 188 -13.36 21.14 14.83
N SER A 189 -13.12 21.07 13.52
CA SER A 189 -13.96 21.64 12.45
C SER A 189 -14.11 23.16 12.58
N LEU A 190 -13.02 23.85 12.93
CA LEU A 190 -12.97 25.31 13.03
C LEU A 190 -12.61 25.95 11.68
N GLU A 191 -13.00 27.21 11.45
CA GLU A 191 -12.69 27.90 10.18
C GLU A 191 -11.20 28.20 10.03
N GLU A 192 -10.49 28.34 11.15
CA GLU A 192 -9.04 28.53 11.22
C GLU A 192 -8.24 27.24 10.99
N GLU A 193 -8.84 26.05 11.04
CA GLU A 193 -8.16 24.77 10.72
C GLU A 193 -8.00 24.64 9.20
N ILE A 194 -6.96 25.27 8.68
CA ILE A 194 -6.70 25.41 7.25
C ILE A 194 -5.62 24.42 6.84
N ASN A 195 -5.90 23.62 5.80
CA ASN A 195 -4.87 22.86 5.11
C ASN A 195 -3.97 23.81 4.33
N GLU A 196 -2.72 23.92 4.75
CA GLU A 196 -1.77 24.85 4.16
C GLU A 196 -1.27 24.39 2.79
N SER A 197 -1.07 25.36 1.89
CA SER A 197 -0.62 25.10 0.50
C SER A 197 0.57 25.95 0.06
N ASP A 198 0.72 27.16 0.64
CA ASP A 198 1.70 28.16 0.18
C ASP A 198 2.47 28.85 1.31
N ARG A 199 1.93 28.84 2.53
CA ARG A 199 2.49 29.47 3.73
C ARG A 199 2.22 28.61 4.95
N LYS A 200 3.20 28.52 5.86
CA LYS A 200 3.19 27.72 7.10
C LYS A 200 2.53 28.41 8.31
N ASP A 201 2.13 29.67 8.16
CA ASP A 201 1.70 30.54 9.26
C ASP A 201 0.23 30.98 9.10
N VAL A 202 -0.57 30.17 8.40
CA VAL A 202 -1.98 30.52 8.11
C VAL A 202 -2.97 29.61 8.83
N SER A 203 -2.55 28.40 9.22
CA SER A 203 -3.38 27.50 10.00
C SER A 203 -3.49 27.97 11.46
N GLY A 204 -4.66 27.73 12.05
CA GLY A 204 -4.92 27.86 13.47
C GLY A 204 -5.53 26.57 14.01
N GLY A 205 -6.03 26.61 15.24
CA GLY A 205 -6.50 25.42 15.95
C GLY A 205 -5.46 24.89 16.93
N LEU A 206 -5.78 23.75 17.55
CA LEU A 206 -4.88 23.15 18.54
C LEU A 206 -3.66 22.54 17.85
N LEU A 207 -2.48 22.84 18.38
CA LEU A 207 -1.19 22.32 17.89
C LEU A 207 -0.77 22.79 16.48
N ALA A 208 -1.48 23.73 15.85
CA ALA A 208 -0.97 24.43 14.67
C ALA A 208 0.39 25.10 14.96
N SER A 209 1.27 25.15 13.97
CA SER A 209 2.67 25.55 14.13
C SER A 209 3.19 26.35 12.94
N ASP A 210 3.63 27.59 13.20
CA ASP A 210 4.28 28.45 12.19
C ASP A 210 5.62 27.90 11.64
N ASN A 211 6.13 26.78 12.18
CA ASN A 211 7.40 26.15 11.76
C ASN A 211 7.20 24.85 10.98
N ALA A 212 5.98 24.35 10.89
CA ALA A 212 5.63 23.15 10.13
C ALA A 212 4.51 23.47 9.14
N TRP A 213 4.29 22.57 8.19
CA TRP A 213 3.08 22.60 7.37
C TRP A 213 1.93 21.95 8.12
N ASP A 214 0.82 22.65 8.30
CA ASP A 214 -0.36 22.11 8.98
C ASP A 214 -1.40 21.56 8.00
N LEU A 215 -1.67 20.26 8.11
CA LEU A 215 -2.75 19.56 7.43
C LEU A 215 -3.70 18.91 8.44
N TRP A 216 -4.98 18.94 8.14
CA TRP A 216 -6.08 18.45 8.94
C TRP A 216 -6.78 17.34 8.19
N LEU A 217 -6.99 16.20 8.86
CA LEU A 217 -7.85 15.16 8.31
C LEU A 217 -9.26 15.72 8.11
N PRO A 218 -10.00 15.30 7.08
CA PRO A 218 -11.36 15.79 6.82
C PRO A 218 -12.37 15.31 7.87
N GLU A 219 -12.08 14.20 8.54
CA GLU A 219 -12.92 13.57 9.55
C GLU A 219 -12.08 13.22 10.78
N ASP A 220 -12.71 13.23 11.97
CA ASP A 220 -12.09 12.73 13.20
C ASP A 220 -11.83 11.23 13.08
N SER A 221 -10.60 10.90 12.72
CA SER A 221 -10.17 9.54 12.43
C SER A 221 -9.24 9.01 13.53
N GLY A 222 -8.62 9.90 14.32
CA GLY A 222 -7.83 9.59 15.51
C GLY A 222 -6.77 8.49 15.34
N LEU A 223 -6.10 8.16 16.43
CA LEU A 223 -5.21 7.03 16.59
C LEU A 223 -5.66 6.23 17.82
N SER A 224 -5.39 4.93 17.82
CA SER A 224 -5.56 4.12 19.03
C SER A 224 -4.37 4.37 19.95
N GLY A 225 -4.63 4.61 21.24
CA GLY A 225 -3.57 4.81 22.23
C GLY A 225 -2.83 3.53 22.63
N SER A 226 -3.47 2.35 22.48
CA SER A 226 -2.90 1.08 22.92
C SER A 226 -1.93 0.50 21.89
N ASN A 227 -2.32 0.45 20.63
CA ASN A 227 -1.52 -0.17 19.58
C ASN A 227 -1.96 0.30 18.20
N GLY A 228 -1.02 0.31 17.26
CA GLY A 228 -1.28 0.71 15.90
C GLY A 228 -0.04 0.63 15.02
N ILE A 229 -0.27 0.82 13.73
CA ILE A 229 0.76 0.86 12.70
C ILE A 229 0.54 2.16 11.94
N LEU A 230 1.60 2.93 11.71
CA LEU A 230 1.58 4.04 10.75
C LEU A 230 2.55 3.69 9.64
N SER A 231 2.19 3.95 8.39
CA SER A 231 3.09 3.78 7.27
C SER A 231 2.90 4.86 6.23
N LEU A 232 4.02 5.28 5.62
CA LEU A 232 4.06 6.30 4.59
C LEU A 232 4.44 5.65 3.27
N TYR A 233 3.62 5.83 2.24
CA TYR A 233 3.90 5.33 0.89
C TYR A 233 4.10 6.48 -0.10
N ALA A 234 4.96 6.24 -1.09
CA ALA A 234 5.27 7.20 -2.16
C ALA A 234 4.07 7.53 -3.07
N SER A 235 3.08 6.64 -3.13
CA SER A 235 1.76 6.83 -3.74
C SER A 235 0.77 5.89 -3.05
N PRO A 236 -0.54 5.97 -3.30
CA PRO A 236 -1.51 5.06 -2.67
C PRO A 236 -1.20 3.58 -2.89
N MET A 237 -0.62 3.22 -4.04
CA MET A 237 -0.25 1.85 -4.40
C MET A 237 1.26 1.63 -4.49
N GLY A 238 2.05 2.68 -4.22
CA GLY A 238 3.48 2.74 -4.45
C GLY A 238 4.31 1.94 -3.45
N VAL A 239 5.61 2.18 -3.47
CA VAL A 239 6.56 1.64 -2.49
C VAL A 239 6.43 2.39 -1.16
N ILE A 240 6.69 1.67 -0.06
CA ILE A 240 6.76 2.27 1.27
C ILE A 240 8.01 3.15 1.38
N GLN A 241 7.90 4.24 2.13
CA GLN A 241 9.01 5.13 2.50
C GLN A 241 9.43 4.91 3.96
N ASP A 242 8.46 4.77 4.87
CA ASP A 242 8.71 4.59 6.30
C ASP A 242 7.52 3.87 6.96
N GLY A 243 7.76 3.19 8.08
CA GLY A 243 6.78 2.48 8.87
C GLY A 243 7.12 2.51 10.35
N VAL A 244 6.10 2.62 11.20
CA VAL A 244 6.28 2.47 12.66
C VAL A 244 5.18 1.62 13.25
N ILE A 245 5.59 0.69 14.11
CA ILE A 245 4.70 -0.17 14.89
C ILE A 245 4.77 0.27 16.35
N TYR A 246 3.63 0.48 17.00
CA TYR A 246 3.56 0.80 18.42
C TYR A 246 2.53 -0.08 19.14
N SER A 247 2.82 -0.43 20.39
CA SER A 247 1.99 -1.36 21.17
C SER A 247 2.24 -1.26 22.68
N ASP A 248 1.20 -1.54 23.48
CA ASP A 248 1.27 -1.79 24.92
C ASP A 248 0.92 -3.25 25.26
N ARG A 249 0.83 -4.10 24.23
CA ARG A 249 0.44 -5.50 24.35
C ARG A 249 1.63 -6.39 24.68
N GLU A 250 1.39 -7.40 25.48
CA GLU A 250 2.35 -8.45 25.81
C GLU A 250 2.33 -9.54 24.74
N ALA A 251 3.46 -10.22 24.56
CA ALA A 251 3.55 -11.36 23.67
C ALA A 251 2.81 -12.57 24.26
N ASP A 252 2.10 -13.32 23.43
CA ASP A 252 1.51 -14.60 23.80
C ASP A 252 1.92 -15.69 22.78
N PRO A 253 3.04 -16.39 22.99
CA PRO A 253 3.55 -17.39 22.05
C PRO A 253 2.63 -18.60 21.84
N GLU A 254 1.64 -18.80 22.71
CA GLU A 254 0.65 -19.88 22.58
C GLU A 254 -0.56 -19.44 21.72
N ASP A 255 -0.67 -18.15 21.41
CA ASP A 255 -1.68 -17.57 20.53
C ASP A 255 -1.21 -17.52 19.07
N GLU A 256 -2.10 -17.83 18.12
CA GLU A 256 -1.77 -17.84 16.68
C GLU A 256 -1.38 -16.45 16.16
N LEU A 257 -1.81 -15.38 16.85
CA LEU A 257 -1.49 -13.99 16.52
C LEU A 257 -0.41 -13.43 17.46
N LEU A 258 0.26 -14.27 18.25
CA LEU A 258 1.35 -13.89 19.15
C LEU A 258 0.99 -12.80 20.18
N GLY A 259 -0.29 -12.64 20.51
CA GLY A 259 -0.80 -11.60 21.39
C GLY A 259 -1.31 -10.34 20.68
N TRP A 260 -1.21 -10.24 19.36
CA TRP A 260 -1.81 -9.15 18.57
C TRP A 260 -3.34 -9.25 18.45
N THR A 261 -3.96 -8.19 17.92
CA THR A 261 -5.27 -8.34 17.27
C THR A 261 -5.08 -8.77 15.82
N SER A 262 -6.04 -9.47 15.21
CA SER A 262 -5.91 -9.95 13.81
C SER A 262 -5.49 -8.85 12.84
N ARG A 263 -6.13 -7.67 12.89
CA ARG A 263 -5.77 -6.55 11.99
C ARG A 263 -4.35 -6.05 12.19
N THR A 264 -3.92 -5.86 13.44
CA THR A 264 -2.57 -5.35 13.74
C THR A 264 -1.50 -6.39 13.45
N PHE A 265 -1.83 -7.68 13.56
CA PHE A 265 -0.94 -8.77 13.16
C PHE A 265 -0.69 -8.73 11.65
N ASP A 266 -1.76 -8.68 10.83
CA ASP A 266 -1.63 -8.65 9.36
C ASP A 266 -0.83 -7.41 8.89
N ALA A 267 -1.09 -6.24 9.49
CA ALA A 267 -0.36 -5.02 9.18
C ALA A 267 1.12 -5.04 9.65
N ALA A 268 1.42 -5.66 10.80
CA ALA A 268 2.79 -5.84 11.26
C ALA A 268 3.55 -6.83 10.37
N ALA A 269 2.88 -7.92 9.95
CA ALA A 269 3.42 -8.88 9.00
C ALA A 269 3.73 -8.24 7.65
N ASP A 270 2.87 -7.37 7.13
CA ASP A 270 3.16 -6.61 5.91
C ASP A 270 4.48 -5.81 6.02
N LEU A 271 4.71 -5.11 7.13
CA LEU A 271 5.94 -4.32 7.32
C LEU A 271 7.18 -5.21 7.46
N TYR A 272 7.06 -6.32 8.17
CA TYR A 272 8.13 -7.33 8.28
C TYR A 272 8.48 -7.93 6.91
N GLU A 273 7.47 -8.38 6.14
CA GLU A 273 7.67 -9.00 4.83
C GLU A 273 8.29 -8.05 3.80
N ILE A 274 7.98 -6.75 3.90
CA ILE A 274 8.55 -5.71 3.03
C ILE A 274 9.95 -5.27 3.50
N GLY A 275 10.33 -5.58 4.74
CA GLY A 275 11.59 -5.14 5.35
C GLY A 275 11.57 -3.67 5.74
N SER A 276 10.42 -3.18 6.20
CA SER A 276 10.23 -1.80 6.73
C SER A 276 9.85 -1.80 8.21
N TRP A 277 10.02 -2.95 8.87
CA TRP A 277 10.14 -3.06 10.31
C TRP A 277 10.93 -4.32 10.65
N GLU A 278 12.02 -4.17 11.39
CA GLU A 278 12.91 -5.25 11.79
C GLU A 278 12.45 -5.88 13.11
N PHE A 279 12.28 -7.19 13.10
CA PHE A 279 12.06 -8.02 14.28
C PHE A 279 13.31 -8.85 14.55
N SER A 280 13.61 -9.13 15.82
CA SER A 280 14.79 -9.91 16.22
C SER A 280 14.72 -11.38 15.82
N SER A 281 13.53 -11.86 15.44
CA SER A 281 13.27 -13.23 15.04
C SER A 281 12.14 -13.31 14.00
N GLU A 282 11.82 -14.51 13.53
CA GLU A 282 10.66 -14.74 12.65
C GLU A 282 9.31 -14.56 13.39
N ASP A 283 9.32 -14.55 14.73
CA ASP A 283 8.14 -14.27 15.53
C ASP A 283 7.91 -12.75 15.61
N ILE A 284 6.83 -12.29 14.97
CA ILE A 284 6.42 -10.88 14.91
C ILE A 284 5.80 -10.49 16.26
N SER A 285 6.62 -10.32 17.29
CA SER A 285 6.18 -10.07 18.66
C SER A 285 5.72 -8.62 18.89
N PRO A 286 4.59 -8.37 19.57
CA PRO A 286 4.16 -7.01 19.95
C PRO A 286 5.11 -6.30 20.91
N GLU A 287 5.99 -7.02 21.61
CA GLU A 287 6.98 -6.43 22.52
C GLU A 287 8.16 -5.79 21.79
N GLU A 288 8.32 -6.05 20.49
CA GLU A 288 9.33 -5.42 19.64
C GLU A 288 8.79 -4.17 18.91
N ALA A 289 7.54 -3.78 19.22
CA ALA A 289 6.97 -2.50 18.82
C ALA A 289 7.42 -1.37 19.77
N VAL A 290 7.26 -0.12 19.34
CA VAL A 290 7.48 1.04 20.21
C VAL A 290 6.49 1.00 21.39
N PRO A 291 6.96 1.02 22.65
CA PRO A 291 6.08 0.96 23.81
C PRO A 291 5.15 2.18 23.90
N SER A 292 3.85 1.97 23.70
CA SER A 292 2.83 3.04 23.73
C SER A 292 2.21 3.25 25.11
N GLY A 293 2.39 2.30 26.04
CA GLY A 293 1.73 2.30 27.35
C GLY A 293 2.09 3.48 28.27
N TYR A 294 3.07 4.30 27.88
CA TYR A 294 3.45 5.54 28.58
C TYR A 294 3.05 6.83 27.85
N THR A 295 2.45 6.72 26.67
CA THR A 295 1.92 7.87 25.93
C THR A 295 0.78 8.50 26.71
N THR A 296 0.60 9.81 26.53
CA THR A 296 -0.50 10.59 27.12
C THR A 296 -0.72 11.79 26.22
N GLY A 297 -1.75 12.60 26.48
CA GLY A 297 -1.91 13.88 25.77
C GLY A 297 -0.70 14.82 25.88
N THR A 298 0.29 14.57 26.74
CA THR A 298 1.51 15.39 26.85
C THR A 298 2.80 14.59 26.64
N ARG A 299 2.70 13.32 26.25
CA ARG A 299 3.84 12.43 26.01
C ARG A 299 3.62 11.70 24.69
N THR A 300 4.50 11.99 23.75
CA THR A 300 4.48 11.51 22.37
C THR A 300 5.47 10.38 22.18
N LEU A 301 5.32 9.63 21.09
CA LEU A 301 6.36 8.75 20.58
C LEU A 301 7.20 9.56 19.60
N SER A 302 8.50 9.68 19.86
CA SER A 302 9.41 10.53 19.11
C SER A 302 10.60 9.71 18.64
N ARG A 303 10.96 9.87 17.37
CA ARG A 303 12.19 9.32 16.80
C ARG A 303 13.37 10.07 17.41
N SER A 304 14.44 9.37 17.76
CA SER A 304 15.60 10.00 18.38
C SER A 304 16.31 10.91 17.36
N SER A 305 16.61 12.16 17.72
CA SER A 305 17.21 13.14 16.80
C SER A 305 18.57 12.72 16.21
N SER A 306 19.22 11.72 16.80
CA SER A 306 20.51 11.20 16.38
C SER A 306 20.47 9.74 15.90
N SER A 307 19.31 9.09 15.78
CA SER A 307 19.29 7.71 15.27
C SER A 307 19.46 7.70 13.76
N GLU A 308 20.31 6.80 13.27
CA GLU A 308 20.16 6.30 11.91
C GLU A 308 18.88 5.47 11.91
N ASP A 309 18.00 5.64 10.91
CA ASP A 309 16.79 4.85 10.82
C ASP A 309 17.15 3.36 10.69
N THR A 310 16.81 2.57 11.70
CA THR A 310 17.06 1.13 11.75
C THR A 310 15.81 0.31 11.47
N ASP A 311 14.71 0.97 11.09
CA ASP A 311 13.39 0.36 10.92
C ASP A 311 12.96 -0.43 12.17
N SER A 312 13.27 0.03 13.38
CA SER A 312 12.99 -0.74 14.60
C SER A 312 12.55 0.13 15.78
N ALA A 313 12.06 -0.51 16.85
CA ALA A 313 11.68 0.19 18.07
C ALA A 313 12.85 0.95 18.73
N ALA A 314 14.10 0.61 18.42
CA ALA A 314 15.28 1.28 18.97
C ALA A 314 15.41 2.74 18.51
N ASP A 315 14.77 3.11 17.41
CA ASP A 315 14.76 4.49 16.90
C ASP A 315 13.89 5.42 17.74
N TRP A 316 13.00 4.87 18.56
CA TRP A 316 11.90 5.60 19.17
C TRP A 316 12.00 5.64 20.70
N HIS A 317 11.44 6.69 21.27
CA HIS A 317 11.25 6.80 22.71
C HIS A 317 9.98 7.56 23.04
N THR A 318 9.49 7.39 24.27
CA THR A 318 8.40 8.23 24.80
C THR A 318 8.99 9.51 25.39
N THR A 319 8.48 10.66 24.96
CA THR A 319 8.91 11.97 25.48
C THR A 319 8.40 12.22 26.91
N PRO A 320 9.10 13.02 27.73
CA PRO A 320 8.61 13.48 29.02
C PRO A 320 7.32 14.28 28.90
N THR A 321 6.63 14.48 30.02
CA THR A 321 5.45 15.33 30.06
C THR A 321 5.77 16.75 29.58
N GLY A 322 5.15 17.14 28.46
CA GLY A 322 5.35 18.44 27.82
C GLY A 322 6.58 18.50 26.91
N GLY A 323 7.26 17.38 26.68
CA GLY A 323 8.46 17.27 25.86
C GLY A 323 8.20 17.03 24.37
N LYS A 324 6.97 17.23 23.89
CA LYS A 324 6.65 17.14 22.47
C LYS A 324 7.36 18.24 21.66
N THR A 325 7.76 17.93 20.44
CA THR A 325 8.63 18.78 19.61
C THR A 325 8.10 19.10 18.22
N PHE A 326 6.80 18.89 17.99
CA PHE A 326 6.13 19.22 16.72
C PHE A 326 6.55 20.57 16.10
N GLY A 327 7.11 20.51 14.90
CA GLY A 327 7.67 21.59 14.08
C GLY A 327 9.12 21.94 14.36
N TYR A 328 9.83 21.14 15.17
CA TYR A 328 11.21 21.38 15.59
C TYR A 328 12.01 20.09 15.67
N GLU A 329 13.32 20.22 15.89
CA GLU A 329 14.20 19.09 16.17
C GLU A 329 13.70 18.28 17.38
N ASN A 330 13.64 16.96 17.22
CA ASN A 330 13.16 16.06 18.27
C ASN A 330 14.01 16.15 19.53
N THR A 331 13.36 16.09 20.68
CA THR A 331 14.07 15.90 21.94
C THR A 331 14.70 14.51 22.01
N ASN A 332 15.78 14.38 22.79
CA ASN A 332 16.33 13.09 23.20
C ASN A 332 16.04 12.80 24.68
N ASP A 333 15.27 13.67 25.34
CA ASP A 333 14.86 13.42 26.71
C ASP A 333 13.85 12.26 26.71
N ILE A 334 14.08 11.27 27.57
CA ILE A 334 13.26 10.05 27.64
C ILE A 334 12.42 10.09 28.92
N TYR A 335 11.14 9.75 28.81
CA TYR A 335 10.30 9.51 29.97
C TYR A 335 10.76 8.26 30.73
N ILE A 336 11.07 8.44 32.01
CA ILE A 336 11.41 7.35 32.94
C ILE A 336 10.21 7.11 33.86
N PRO A 337 9.54 5.95 33.78
CA PRO A 337 8.47 5.60 34.71
C PRO A 337 8.98 5.60 36.16
N PRO A 338 8.18 6.06 37.14
CA PRO A 338 8.55 5.92 38.54
C PRO A 338 8.70 4.43 38.89
N ASN A 339 9.74 4.08 39.65
CA ASN A 339 9.91 2.71 40.15
C ASN A 339 8.61 2.28 40.86
N LYS A 340 8.08 1.11 40.49
CA LYS A 340 7.00 0.48 41.25
C LYS A 340 7.61 0.00 42.57
N ASP A 341 7.37 0.74 43.65
CA ASP A 341 7.67 0.32 45.03
C ASP A 341 6.83 -0.90 45.46
#